data_AF-A0A6H1Q045-F1
#
_entry.id   AF-A0A6H1Q045-F1
#
_cell.length_a   1.000
_cell.length_b   1.000
_cell.length_c   1.000
_cell.angle_alpha   90.00
_cell.angle_beta   90.00
_cell.angle_gamma   90.00
#
_symmetry.space_group_name_H-M   'P 1'
#
loop_
_entity.id
_entity.type
_entity.pdbx_description
1 polymer ?
#
loop_
_entity_poly.entity_id
_entity_poly.type
_entity_poly.pdbx_seq_one_letter_code
_entity_poly.pdbx_strand_id
1 'polypeptide(L)'
;MKKIKLLILSIFLLNINFIFVNAAEVKGAADIYKVKMHKLELCTGHTTGDMDDVATSTTQCQGAVTIGSSAAGVEVDIASVSAGAVAGSFGDAMVLPLGETYTHVRVTLNRNMKLRTAAGIDTGEGSDVNNCMTIATTDGMYVTDEATDKYTHKPVVAENGNSGVSEEMSLYIYNGQQVGDNQNTFSLCQNASCGSVSASGWNYAAVASELTSAVAMQTMRSSVSTDQLSLIYALESPYTVALISPQIDMSFSTSQGIMAKEEVSNSFCSFAITEPTVTITIK
;
A
#
# COMPACT_ATOMS: atom_id res chain seq x y z
N MET A 1 -36.31 -15.77 28.17
CA MET A 1 -35.93 -14.34 28.18
C MET A 1 -34.44 -14.23 28.49
N LYS A 2 -33.60 -14.02 27.49
CA LYS A 2 -32.14 -13.89 27.65
C LYS A 2 -31.79 -12.42 27.42
N LYS A 3 -31.21 -11.78 28.44
CA LYS A 3 -30.87 -10.36 28.45
C LYS A 3 -29.78 -10.09 27.40
N ILE A 4 -30.12 -9.34 26.35
CA ILE A 4 -29.15 -8.77 25.42
C ILE A 4 -28.47 -7.61 26.15
N LYS A 5 -27.16 -7.72 26.38
CA LYS A 5 -26.34 -6.58 26.80
C LYS A 5 -25.81 -5.90 25.54
N LEU A 6 -26.37 -4.73 25.26
CA LEU A 6 -25.93 -3.81 24.22
C LEU A 6 -24.65 -3.12 24.71
N LEU A 7 -23.54 -3.28 24.00
CA LEU A 7 -22.36 -2.42 24.15
C LEU A 7 -22.26 -1.59 22.87
N ILE A 8 -22.68 -0.33 22.97
CA ILE A 8 -22.44 0.70 21.95
C ILE A 8 -21.01 1.17 22.18
N LEU A 9 -20.09 0.86 21.27
CA LEU A 9 -18.84 1.61 21.15
C LEU A 9 -19.09 2.70 20.11
N SER A 10 -19.37 3.89 20.62
CA SER A 10 -19.56 5.11 19.85
C SER A 10 -18.26 5.45 19.10
N ILE A 11 -18.29 5.33 17.78
CA ILE A 11 -17.30 5.92 16.87
C ILE A 11 -17.37 7.43 17.06
N PHE A 12 -16.32 8.03 17.62
CA PHE A 12 -16.11 9.47 17.53
C PHE A 12 -15.52 9.76 16.15
N LEU A 13 -16.36 10.30 15.27
CA LEU A 13 -15.96 10.97 14.03
C LEU A 13 -15.08 12.17 14.39
N LEU A 14 -13.77 12.01 14.27
CA LEU A 14 -12.84 13.11 14.10
C LEU A 14 -12.43 13.15 12.63
N ASN A 15 -13.23 13.91 11.87
CA ASN A 15 -12.82 14.43 10.56
C ASN A 15 -11.64 15.38 10.80
N ILE A 16 -10.44 14.93 10.44
CA ILE A 16 -9.29 15.83 10.29
C ILE A 16 -9.03 15.92 8.80
N ASN A 17 -9.41 17.05 8.22
CA ASN A 17 -9.08 17.43 6.86
C ASN A 17 -7.58 17.68 6.77
N PHE A 18 -6.88 16.96 5.88
CA PHE A 18 -5.60 17.41 5.35
C PHE A 18 -5.88 18.17 4.07
N ILE A 19 -5.67 19.49 4.10
CA ILE A 19 -5.61 20.30 2.88
C ILE A 19 -4.16 20.26 2.42
N PHE A 20 -3.90 19.70 1.24
CA PHE A 20 -2.71 20.00 0.46
C PHE A 20 -3.16 20.83 -0.75
N VAL A 21 -2.76 22.09 -0.78
CA VAL A 21 -3.01 23.01 -1.90
C VAL A 21 -1.88 22.83 -2.90
N ASN A 22 -2.05 21.92 -3.86
CA ASN A 22 -1.42 21.86 -5.20
C ASN A 22 -2.12 20.70 -5.94
N ALA A 23 -2.67 20.93 -7.14
CA ALA A 23 -3.28 19.95 -8.06
C ALA A 23 -3.83 18.66 -7.39
N ALA A 24 -5.08 18.70 -6.96
CA ALA A 24 -5.72 17.84 -5.95
C ALA A 24 -5.59 16.33 -6.18
N GLU A 25 -4.65 15.72 -5.46
CA GLU A 25 -4.67 14.28 -5.19
C GLU A 25 -5.78 13.97 -4.18
N VAL A 26 -6.81 13.21 -4.60
CA VAL A 26 -7.95 12.88 -3.74
C VAL A 26 -7.92 11.39 -3.39
N LYS A 27 -7.97 11.10 -2.09
CA LYS A 27 -8.04 9.73 -1.59
C LYS A 27 -9.48 9.27 -1.45
N GLY A 28 -9.75 8.05 -1.87
CA GLY A 28 -11.03 7.38 -1.74
C GLY A 28 -10.92 6.02 -1.07
N ALA A 29 -12.09 5.48 -0.72
CA ALA A 29 -12.20 4.15 -0.16
C ALA A 29 -12.00 3.08 -1.24
N ALA A 30 -11.31 2.01 -0.90
CA ALA A 30 -11.22 0.80 -1.72
C ALA A 30 -12.08 -0.31 -1.10
N ASP A 31 -12.99 -0.89 -1.90
CA ASP A 31 -13.84 -2.03 -1.47
C ASP A 31 -13.24 -3.39 -1.85
N ILE A 32 -12.26 -3.40 -2.77
CA ILE A 32 -11.28 -4.48 -2.93
C ILE A 32 -9.90 -3.85 -2.75
N TYR A 33 -9.08 -4.47 -1.93
CA TYR A 33 -7.66 -4.13 -1.81
C TYR A 33 -6.89 -5.41 -1.52
N LYS A 34 -6.38 -6.04 -2.59
CA LYS A 34 -5.58 -7.25 -2.50
C LYS A 34 -4.11 -6.94 -2.43
N VAL A 35 -3.49 -7.37 -1.35
CA VAL A 35 -2.03 -7.34 -1.14
C VAL A 35 -1.49 -8.76 -1.24
N LYS A 36 -0.27 -8.90 -1.74
CA LYS A 36 0.39 -10.20 -1.86
C LYS A 36 1.68 -10.21 -1.05
N MET A 37 1.71 -10.98 0.04
CA MET A 37 2.82 -11.03 0.98
C MET A 37 3.76 -12.20 0.69
N HIS A 38 5.05 -11.92 0.63
CA HIS A 38 6.12 -12.89 0.37
C HIS A 38 6.91 -13.26 1.62
N LYS A 39 7.10 -12.32 2.55
CA LYS A 39 7.91 -12.54 3.75
C LYS A 39 7.41 -11.71 4.92
N LEU A 40 7.54 -12.27 6.11
CA LEU A 40 7.20 -11.63 7.38
C LEU A 40 8.31 -11.91 8.39
N GLU A 41 8.86 -10.85 8.96
CA GLU A 41 9.93 -10.89 9.95
C GLU A 41 9.56 -10.06 11.16
N LEU A 42 9.89 -10.54 12.37
CA LEU A 42 9.82 -9.72 13.58
C LEU A 42 11.20 -9.19 13.95
N CYS A 43 11.25 -7.93 14.33
CA CYS A 43 12.47 -7.22 14.70
C CYS A 43 12.41 -6.79 16.18
N THR A 44 13.52 -6.92 16.89
CA THR A 44 13.67 -6.47 18.28
C THR A 44 13.78 -4.94 18.40
N GLY A 45 14.15 -4.27 17.31
CA GLY A 45 14.25 -2.82 17.22
C GLY A 45 14.29 -2.29 15.79
N HIS A 46 14.10 -0.97 15.67
CA HIS A 46 14.22 -0.22 14.43
C HIS A 46 15.11 1.01 14.68
N THR A 47 16.12 1.17 13.84
CA THR A 47 16.85 2.44 13.70
C THR A 47 16.69 2.92 12.28
N THR A 48 16.25 4.15 12.13
CA THR A 48 16.15 4.88 10.86
C THR A 48 17.43 4.78 10.04
N GLY A 49 17.31 4.56 8.74
CA GLY A 49 18.45 4.32 7.84
C GLY A 49 18.10 4.63 6.39
N ASP A 50 18.97 4.25 5.47
CA ASP A 50 18.75 4.44 4.04
C ASP A 50 17.49 3.67 3.59
N MET A 51 16.55 4.36 2.93
CA MET A 51 15.33 3.74 2.46
C MET A 51 15.55 2.77 1.28
N ASP A 52 16.74 2.68 0.67
CA ASP A 52 17.03 1.60 -0.28
C ASP A 52 17.21 0.25 0.39
N ASP A 53 17.75 0.25 1.60
CA ASP A 53 18.23 -0.96 2.27
C ASP A 53 17.16 -1.62 3.15
N VAL A 54 15.94 -1.09 3.21
CA VAL A 54 14.87 -1.56 4.13
C VAL A 54 14.70 -3.09 4.08
N ALA A 55 14.79 -3.69 2.88
CA ALA A 55 14.63 -5.13 2.67
C ALA A 55 15.74 -5.99 3.30
N THR A 56 16.95 -5.46 3.44
CA THR A 56 18.16 -6.22 3.84
C THR A 56 18.82 -5.70 5.11
N SER A 57 18.50 -4.47 5.51
CA SER A 57 19.11 -3.76 6.62
C SER A 57 18.88 -4.46 7.95
N THR A 58 19.97 -4.70 8.68
CA THR A 58 19.99 -5.26 10.02
C THR A 58 19.88 -4.19 11.12
N THR A 59 20.01 -2.91 10.76
CA THR A 59 19.84 -1.79 11.69
C THR A 59 18.40 -1.26 11.68
N GLN A 60 17.76 -1.24 10.50
CA GLN A 60 16.34 -0.90 10.36
C GLN A 60 15.42 -2.02 10.84
N CYS A 61 15.84 -3.29 10.77
CA CYS A 61 15.15 -4.42 11.41
C CYS A 61 16.17 -5.24 12.20
N GLN A 62 16.34 -4.88 13.48
CA GLN A 62 17.30 -5.50 14.39
C GLN A 62 16.80 -6.86 14.85
N GLY A 63 17.73 -7.82 15.03
CA GLY A 63 17.38 -9.15 15.54
C GLY A 63 16.29 -9.87 14.71
N ALA A 64 16.26 -9.60 13.40
CA ALA A 64 15.22 -10.08 12.50
C ALA A 64 15.07 -11.60 12.56
N VAL A 65 13.87 -12.08 12.86
CA VAL A 65 13.49 -13.50 12.78
C VAL A 65 12.40 -13.64 11.74
N THR A 66 12.67 -14.42 10.70
CA THR A 66 11.67 -14.75 9.68
C THR A 66 10.68 -15.76 10.25
N ILE A 67 9.43 -15.34 10.34
CA ILE A 67 8.32 -16.20 10.79
C ILE A 67 7.50 -16.72 9.62
N GLY A 68 7.50 -16.04 8.47
CA GLY A 68 6.78 -16.49 7.28
C GLY A 68 7.56 -16.18 6.00
N SER A 69 7.53 -17.12 5.06
CA SER A 69 8.13 -16.97 3.73
C SER A 69 7.35 -17.76 2.68
N SER A 70 7.10 -17.15 1.53
CA SER A 70 6.46 -17.77 0.38
C SER A 70 7.02 -17.18 -0.91
N ALA A 71 7.70 -17.99 -1.71
CA ALA A 71 8.20 -17.59 -3.02
C ALA A 71 7.05 -17.19 -3.96
N ALA A 72 5.94 -17.94 -3.92
CA ALA A 72 4.75 -17.65 -4.71
C ALA A 72 3.98 -16.43 -4.20
N GLY A 73 4.14 -16.06 -2.93
CA GLY A 73 3.38 -15.04 -2.21
C GLY A 73 1.98 -15.52 -1.81
N VAL A 74 1.42 -14.92 -0.76
CA VAL A 74 0.06 -15.19 -0.25
C VAL A 74 -0.78 -13.93 -0.44
N GLU A 75 -1.83 -14.03 -1.24
CA GLU A 75 -2.73 -12.91 -1.53
C GLU A 75 -3.85 -12.85 -0.48
N VAL A 76 -4.14 -11.63 -0.02
CA VAL A 76 -5.19 -11.33 0.95
C VAL A 76 -5.91 -10.05 0.53
N ASP A 77 -7.23 -10.08 0.48
CA ASP A 77 -8.06 -8.89 0.28
C ASP A 77 -8.33 -8.18 1.62
N ILE A 78 -7.52 -7.16 1.92
CA ILE A 78 -7.57 -6.44 3.19
C ILE A 78 -8.77 -5.50 3.31
N ALA A 79 -9.46 -5.17 2.21
CA ALA A 79 -10.71 -4.39 2.26
C ALA A 79 -11.89 -5.23 2.78
N SER A 80 -11.85 -6.55 2.56
CA SER A 80 -12.87 -7.48 3.04
C SER A 80 -12.71 -7.88 4.52
N VAL A 81 -11.56 -7.55 5.12
CA VAL A 81 -11.22 -7.94 6.49
C VAL A 81 -11.90 -6.98 7.46
N SER A 82 -12.83 -7.50 8.26
CA SER A 82 -13.45 -6.74 9.33
C SER A 82 -12.41 -6.35 10.40
N ALA A 83 -12.60 -5.22 11.07
CA ALA A 83 -11.73 -4.81 12.17
C ALA A 83 -11.62 -5.93 13.24
N GLY A 84 -10.39 -6.35 13.55
CA GLY A 84 -10.11 -7.44 14.48
C GLY A 84 -10.26 -8.86 13.90
N ALA A 85 -10.57 -9.01 12.60
CA ALA A 85 -10.49 -10.30 11.93
C ALA A 85 -9.04 -10.55 11.47
N VAL A 86 -8.57 -11.79 11.66
CA VAL A 86 -7.27 -12.21 11.16
C VAL A 86 -7.36 -12.30 9.64
N ALA A 87 -6.64 -11.41 8.95
CA ALA A 87 -6.61 -11.33 7.49
C ALA A 87 -6.07 -12.61 6.82
N GLY A 88 -5.33 -13.42 7.57
CA GLY A 88 -4.87 -14.75 7.18
C GLY A 88 -3.80 -15.23 8.16
N SER A 89 -3.59 -16.56 8.23
CA SER A 89 -2.45 -17.12 8.95
C SER A 89 -1.23 -17.07 8.03
N PHE A 90 -0.29 -16.15 8.26
CA PHE A 90 0.98 -16.12 7.55
C PHE A 90 2.15 -16.16 8.52
N GLY A 91 2.87 -17.27 8.48
CA GLY A 91 4.03 -17.53 9.32
C GLY A 91 3.72 -18.33 10.58
N ASP A 92 4.80 -18.72 11.25
CA ASP A 92 4.82 -19.49 12.48
C ASP A 92 5.63 -18.71 13.51
N ALA A 93 4.93 -18.15 14.51
CA ALA A 93 5.57 -17.39 15.57
C ALA A 93 6.24 -18.28 16.63
N MET A 94 6.09 -19.62 16.56
CA MET A 94 6.79 -20.55 17.46
C MET A 94 8.30 -20.59 17.22
N VAL A 95 8.79 -20.08 16.09
CA VAL A 95 10.22 -20.00 15.78
C VAL A 95 10.94 -18.88 16.56
N LEU A 96 10.18 -18.02 17.25
CA LEU A 96 10.75 -16.90 17.99
C LEU A 96 11.48 -17.38 19.26
N PRO A 97 12.67 -16.85 19.58
CA PRO A 97 13.40 -17.23 20.78
C PRO A 97 12.68 -16.76 22.06
N LEU A 98 12.58 -17.66 23.04
CA LEU A 98 11.93 -17.39 24.33
C LEU A 98 12.64 -16.24 25.08
N GLY A 99 11.87 -15.31 25.64
CA GLY A 99 12.38 -14.17 26.41
C GLY A 99 12.84 -12.98 25.57
N GLU A 100 12.93 -13.10 24.24
CA GLU A 100 13.22 -11.98 23.36
C GLU A 100 12.02 -11.04 23.23
N THR A 101 12.30 -9.74 23.11
CA THR A 101 11.26 -8.71 22.96
C THR A 101 11.29 -8.11 21.56
N TYR A 102 10.17 -8.26 20.85
CA TYR A 102 9.95 -7.74 19.51
C TYR A 102 9.14 -6.44 19.57
N THR A 103 9.48 -5.49 18.71
CA THR A 103 8.88 -4.16 18.68
C THR A 103 8.40 -3.76 17.28
N HIS A 104 8.92 -4.39 16.24
CA HIS A 104 8.62 -4.06 14.85
C HIS A 104 8.42 -5.32 14.01
N VAL A 105 7.78 -5.14 12.87
CA VAL A 105 7.56 -6.16 11.85
C VAL A 105 8.10 -5.63 10.53
N ARG A 106 8.94 -6.41 9.84
CA ARG A 106 9.27 -6.17 8.43
C ARG A 106 8.44 -7.09 7.55
N VAL A 107 7.65 -6.51 6.65
CA VAL A 107 6.90 -7.23 5.62
C VAL A 107 7.58 -7.07 4.29
N THR A 108 7.55 -8.10 3.46
CA THR A 108 7.89 -8.01 2.04
C THR A 108 6.64 -8.34 1.24
N LEU A 109 6.17 -7.38 0.46
CA LEU A 109 4.95 -7.45 -0.35
C LEU A 109 5.32 -7.38 -1.84
N ASN A 110 4.39 -7.76 -2.71
CA ASN A 110 4.47 -7.45 -4.13
C ASN A 110 4.20 -5.95 -4.35
N ARG A 111 4.86 -5.35 -5.35
CA ARG A 111 4.58 -3.97 -5.79
C ARG A 111 3.25 -3.85 -6.52
N ASN A 112 2.75 -4.94 -7.09
CA ASN A 112 1.40 -5.05 -7.62
C ASN A 112 0.42 -5.24 -6.45
N MET A 113 -0.59 -4.39 -6.42
CA MET A 113 -1.77 -4.54 -5.57
C MET A 113 -3.00 -4.41 -6.46
N LYS A 114 -4.02 -5.23 -6.20
CA LYS A 114 -5.28 -5.13 -6.95
C LYS A 114 -6.31 -4.35 -6.16
N LEU A 115 -6.76 -3.23 -6.71
CA LEU A 115 -7.67 -2.32 -6.01
C LEU A 115 -8.93 -2.09 -6.83
N ARG A 116 -10.02 -1.84 -6.13
CA ARG A 116 -11.26 -1.30 -6.72
C ARG A 116 -11.75 -0.14 -5.89
N THR A 117 -12.06 0.98 -6.55
CA THR A 117 -12.73 2.10 -5.88
C THR A 117 -14.11 1.69 -5.39
N ALA A 118 -14.43 1.96 -4.12
CA ALA A 118 -15.75 1.65 -3.55
C ALA A 118 -16.88 2.47 -4.17
N ALA A 119 -16.55 3.69 -4.60
CA ALA A 119 -17.37 4.59 -5.40
C ALA A 119 -16.42 5.47 -6.23
N GLY A 120 -16.94 6.12 -7.27
CA GLY A 120 -16.13 7.06 -8.03
C GLY A 120 -15.55 8.16 -7.16
N ILE A 121 -14.28 8.49 -7.41
CA ILE A 121 -13.55 9.52 -6.68
C ILE A 121 -13.68 10.83 -7.45
N ASP A 122 -14.18 11.86 -6.77
CA ASP A 122 -14.25 13.23 -7.29
C ASP A 122 -12.91 13.94 -7.02
N THR A 123 -12.20 14.31 -8.09
CA THR A 123 -10.89 14.99 -8.01
C THR A 123 -11.01 16.50 -7.78
N GLY A 124 -12.20 17.09 -7.87
CA GLY A 124 -12.48 18.44 -7.40
C GLY A 124 -11.83 19.61 -8.17
N GLU A 125 -11.10 19.37 -9.27
CA GLU A 125 -10.40 20.41 -10.04
C GLU A 125 -11.05 20.71 -11.40
N GLY A 126 -12.28 21.23 -11.33
CA GLY A 126 -13.03 21.65 -12.51
C GLY A 126 -14.10 20.63 -12.85
N SER A 127 -15.10 21.06 -13.59
CA SER A 127 -16.33 20.31 -13.87
C SER A 127 -16.15 19.02 -14.68
N ASP A 128 -14.92 18.64 -15.03
CA ASP A 128 -14.66 17.79 -16.19
C ASP A 128 -14.21 16.37 -15.82
N VAL A 129 -13.55 16.19 -14.66
CA VAL A 129 -13.25 14.86 -14.09
C VAL A 129 -13.69 14.83 -12.62
N ASN A 130 -14.85 14.24 -12.35
CA ASN A 130 -15.40 14.12 -11.00
C ASN A 130 -15.84 12.68 -10.65
N ASN A 131 -15.66 11.73 -11.57
CA ASN A 131 -16.06 10.35 -11.36
C ASN A 131 -14.95 9.36 -11.74
N CYS A 132 -13.83 9.39 -11.02
CA CYS A 132 -12.73 8.45 -11.24
C CYS A 132 -13.05 7.06 -10.68
N MET A 133 -13.28 6.11 -11.59
CA MET A 133 -13.56 4.71 -11.26
C MET A 133 -12.44 3.81 -11.81
N THR A 134 -11.98 2.84 -11.01
CA THR A 134 -11.02 1.83 -11.48
C THR A 134 -11.64 0.95 -12.56
N ILE A 135 -10.81 0.45 -13.48
CA ILE A 135 -11.21 -0.47 -14.57
C ILE A 135 -10.35 -1.74 -14.53
N ALA A 136 -10.79 -2.80 -15.18
CA ALA A 136 -9.94 -3.98 -15.38
C ALA A 136 -8.68 -3.61 -16.17
N THR A 137 -7.51 -3.97 -15.64
CA THR A 137 -6.23 -3.76 -16.33
C THR A 137 -6.15 -4.63 -17.58
N THR A 138 -5.69 -4.05 -18.69
CA THR A 138 -5.42 -4.78 -19.94
C THR A 138 -4.10 -4.30 -20.54
N ASP A 139 -3.47 -5.13 -21.38
CA ASP A 139 -2.23 -4.76 -22.08
C ASP A 139 -2.39 -3.50 -22.94
N GLY A 140 -3.60 -3.25 -23.46
CA GLY A 140 -3.91 -2.06 -24.25
C GLY A 140 -3.78 -0.75 -23.48
N MET A 141 -3.65 -0.78 -22.16
CA MET A 141 -3.42 0.40 -21.32
C MET A 141 -1.95 0.83 -21.23
N TYR A 142 -1.04 0.06 -21.84
CA TYR A 142 0.40 0.25 -21.79
C TYR A 142 0.97 0.47 -23.19
N VAL A 143 2.21 0.97 -23.27
CA VAL A 143 2.88 1.22 -24.56
C VAL A 143 3.15 -0.10 -25.28
N THR A 144 3.60 -1.11 -24.54
CA THR A 144 3.93 -2.45 -25.02
C THR A 144 2.91 -3.46 -24.51
N ASP A 145 2.91 -3.70 -23.19
CA ASP A 145 2.01 -4.60 -22.45
C ASP A 145 2.19 -4.36 -20.94
N GLU A 146 1.29 -4.93 -20.11
CA GLU A 146 1.37 -4.77 -18.65
C GLU A 146 2.68 -5.34 -18.09
N ALA A 147 3.12 -6.50 -18.59
CA ALA A 147 4.28 -7.22 -18.05
C ALA A 147 5.59 -6.43 -18.22
N THR A 148 5.75 -5.74 -19.34
CA THR A 148 6.93 -4.96 -19.72
C THR A 148 6.93 -3.59 -19.05
N ASP A 149 5.77 -2.94 -18.97
CA ASP A 149 5.67 -1.52 -18.62
C ASP A 149 5.17 -1.24 -17.19
N LYS A 150 4.77 -2.27 -16.42
CA LYS A 150 4.17 -2.16 -15.07
C LYS A 150 4.85 -1.22 -14.07
N TYR A 151 6.17 -1.01 -14.16
CA TYR A 151 6.90 -0.11 -13.23
C TYR A 151 7.36 1.19 -13.87
N THR A 152 7.30 1.29 -15.20
CA THR A 152 7.85 2.40 -15.97
C THR A 152 6.76 3.28 -16.56
N HIS A 153 5.52 2.81 -16.63
CA HIS A 153 4.40 3.57 -17.18
C HIS A 153 3.22 3.57 -16.22
N LYS A 154 2.65 4.77 -15.98
CA LYS A 154 1.41 4.96 -15.24
C LYS A 154 0.26 5.17 -16.23
N PRO A 155 -0.64 4.18 -16.38
CA PRO A 155 -1.83 4.34 -17.21
C PRO A 155 -2.77 5.42 -16.69
N VAL A 156 -3.59 5.93 -17.61
CA VAL A 156 -4.70 6.84 -17.31
C VAL A 156 -6.00 6.20 -17.77
N VAL A 157 -7.09 6.52 -17.09
CA VAL A 157 -8.41 5.92 -17.25
C VAL A 157 -9.40 7.04 -17.53
N ALA A 158 -10.30 6.85 -18.50
CA ALA A 158 -11.33 7.84 -18.77
C ALA A 158 -12.27 7.99 -17.57
N GLU A 159 -12.84 9.18 -17.40
CA GLU A 159 -13.86 9.41 -16.39
C GLU A 159 -15.02 8.40 -16.54
N ASN A 160 -15.66 8.01 -15.43
CA ASN A 160 -16.72 7.00 -15.35
C ASN A 160 -16.25 5.56 -15.62
N GLY A 161 -14.94 5.34 -15.81
CA GLY A 161 -14.39 4.04 -16.17
C GLY A 161 -14.91 3.56 -17.53
N ASN A 162 -14.87 2.24 -17.75
CA ASN A 162 -15.29 1.64 -19.03
C ASN A 162 -16.81 1.35 -19.07
N SER A 163 -17.40 1.09 -17.89
CA SER A 163 -18.74 0.49 -17.75
C SER A 163 -19.68 1.29 -16.84
N GLY A 164 -19.24 2.45 -16.30
CA GLY A 164 -19.97 3.18 -15.26
C GLY A 164 -20.00 2.48 -13.89
N VAL A 165 -19.22 1.41 -13.75
CA VAL A 165 -19.07 0.61 -12.52
C VAL A 165 -17.58 0.35 -12.34
N SER A 166 -17.10 0.46 -11.10
CA SER A 166 -15.71 0.18 -10.76
C SER A 166 -15.39 -1.31 -10.92
N GLU A 167 -14.22 -1.61 -11.47
CA GLU A 167 -13.69 -2.95 -11.65
C GLU A 167 -12.35 -3.09 -10.91
N GLU A 168 -11.92 -4.34 -10.66
CA GLU A 168 -10.62 -4.63 -10.03
C GLU A 168 -9.48 -4.28 -10.99
N MET A 169 -8.61 -3.36 -10.58
CA MET A 169 -7.47 -2.87 -11.35
C MET A 169 -6.16 -3.35 -10.73
N SER A 170 -5.23 -3.87 -11.53
CA SER A 170 -3.82 -4.01 -11.13
C SER A 170 -3.19 -2.62 -11.05
N LEU A 171 -2.79 -2.21 -9.85
CA LEU A 171 -2.01 -1.01 -9.62
C LEU A 171 -0.60 -1.38 -9.17
N TYR A 172 0.36 -0.54 -9.52
CA TYR A 172 1.76 -0.79 -9.24
C TYR A 172 2.36 0.40 -8.52
N ILE A 173 3.22 0.13 -7.55
CA ILE A 173 4.14 1.14 -7.04
C ILE A 173 5.22 1.31 -8.11
N TYR A 174 5.10 2.36 -8.92
CA TYR A 174 6.01 2.66 -10.03
C TYR A 174 7.42 2.95 -9.55
N ASN A 175 8.37 2.95 -10.48
CA ASN A 175 9.73 3.33 -10.16
C ASN A 175 9.76 4.75 -9.60
N GLY A 176 10.45 4.90 -8.47
CA GLY A 176 10.67 6.15 -7.76
C GLY A 176 12.15 6.39 -7.53
N GLN A 177 12.45 7.40 -6.74
CA GLN A 177 13.80 7.77 -6.33
C GLN A 177 13.78 8.34 -4.91
N GLN A 178 14.93 8.65 -4.34
CA GLN A 178 14.95 9.37 -3.06
C GLN A 178 14.86 10.88 -3.29
N VAL A 179 14.34 11.58 -2.29
CA VAL A 179 14.39 13.04 -2.23
C VAL A 179 15.84 13.51 -2.43
N GLY A 180 16.08 14.29 -3.49
CA GLY A 180 17.40 14.78 -3.89
C GLY A 180 17.90 14.27 -5.25
N ASP A 181 17.40 13.13 -5.73
CA ASP A 181 17.89 12.49 -6.96
C ASP A 181 17.46 13.23 -8.26
N ASN A 182 16.38 14.03 -8.22
CA ASN A 182 15.93 14.96 -9.29
C ASN A 182 15.80 14.38 -10.72
N GLN A 183 15.50 13.10 -10.87
CA GLN A 183 15.25 12.45 -12.17
C GLN A 183 13.77 12.20 -12.43
N ASN A 184 13.41 12.00 -13.70
CA ASN A 184 12.16 11.35 -14.06
C ASN A 184 12.30 9.85 -13.83
N THR A 185 11.30 9.23 -13.19
CA THR A 185 11.38 7.83 -12.74
C THR A 185 10.36 6.94 -13.45
N PHE A 186 9.31 7.51 -14.04
CA PHE A 186 8.33 6.81 -14.87
C PHE A 186 7.72 7.73 -15.94
N SER A 187 6.94 7.15 -16.83
CA SER A 187 6.21 7.82 -17.91
C SER A 187 4.71 7.84 -17.58
N LEU A 188 4.09 9.01 -17.58
CA LEU A 188 2.64 9.13 -17.47
C LEU A 188 2.01 9.00 -18.86
N CYS A 189 1.10 8.04 -19.02
CA CYS A 189 0.35 7.87 -20.27
C CYS A 189 -0.56 9.09 -20.53
N GLN A 190 -0.57 9.59 -21.76
CA GLN A 190 -1.34 10.77 -22.17
C GLN A 190 -2.69 10.42 -22.82
N ASN A 191 -3.06 9.15 -22.83
CA ASN A 191 -4.35 8.65 -23.29
C ASN A 191 -4.55 7.20 -22.80
N ALA A 192 -5.79 6.72 -22.88
CA ALA A 192 -6.15 5.38 -22.40
C ALA A 192 -5.38 4.23 -23.07
N SER A 193 -4.91 4.41 -24.30
CA SER A 193 -4.11 3.38 -25.00
C SER A 193 -2.61 3.54 -24.82
N CYS A 194 -2.17 4.48 -23.96
CA CYS A 194 -0.79 4.89 -23.75
C CYS A 194 0.04 5.14 -25.04
N GLY A 195 -0.60 5.56 -26.14
CA GLY A 195 0.09 5.80 -27.42
C GLY A 195 1.02 7.03 -27.41
N SER A 196 0.98 7.81 -26.33
CA SER A 196 1.85 8.94 -26.05
C SER A 196 2.09 9.03 -24.54
N VAL A 197 3.25 9.54 -24.15
CA VAL A 197 3.69 9.62 -22.75
C VAL A 197 4.32 10.98 -22.45
N SER A 198 4.26 11.39 -21.18
CA SER A 198 5.07 12.49 -20.64
C SER A 198 5.99 11.95 -19.56
N ALA A 199 7.20 12.50 -19.46
CA ALA A 199 8.10 12.16 -18.37
C ALA A 199 7.53 12.64 -17.02
N SER A 200 7.60 11.80 -16.00
CA SER A 200 7.11 12.08 -14.67
C SER A 200 8.01 11.42 -13.63
N GLY A 201 7.76 11.70 -12.36
CA GLY A 201 8.50 11.10 -11.28
C GLY A 201 7.82 11.30 -9.95
N TRP A 202 8.21 10.45 -9.01
CA TRP A 202 7.91 10.64 -7.60
C TRP A 202 9.15 10.28 -6.81
N ASN A 203 9.30 10.91 -5.65
CA ASN A 203 10.35 10.60 -4.73
C ASN A 203 9.77 10.10 -3.41
N TYR A 204 10.59 9.35 -2.69
CA TYR A 204 10.34 8.98 -1.32
C TYR A 204 11.44 9.53 -0.43
N ALA A 205 11.14 9.77 0.83
CA ALA A 205 12.14 10.25 1.77
C ALA A 205 13.35 9.31 1.86
N ALA A 206 14.55 9.91 1.96
CA ALA A 206 15.80 9.17 2.00
C ALA A 206 16.04 8.45 3.34
N VAL A 207 15.53 9.01 4.43
CA VAL A 207 15.83 8.53 5.79
C VAL A 207 14.60 8.35 6.67
N ALA A 208 13.51 9.12 6.57
CA ALA A 208 12.37 9.01 7.49
C ALA A 208 11.09 8.71 6.72
N SER A 209 10.23 7.81 7.24
CA SER A 209 8.98 7.49 6.55
C SER A 209 8.02 8.68 6.47
N GLU A 210 7.38 8.82 5.32
CA GLU A 210 6.29 9.78 5.05
C GLU A 210 4.91 9.09 5.02
N LEU A 211 4.88 7.81 5.38
CA LEU A 211 3.68 6.99 5.44
C LEU A 211 2.92 7.15 6.76
N THR A 212 1.68 6.68 6.78
CA THR A 212 0.78 6.81 7.93
C THR A 212 1.05 5.77 9.01
N SER A 213 1.35 4.52 8.62
CA SER A 213 1.49 3.40 9.55
C SER A 213 2.91 2.81 9.56
N ALA A 214 3.52 2.69 8.38
CA ALA A 214 4.87 2.17 8.23
C ALA A 214 5.89 3.21 8.70
N VAL A 215 6.87 2.75 9.47
CA VAL A 215 8.02 3.54 9.91
C VAL A 215 9.17 3.54 8.90
N ALA A 216 9.12 2.65 7.90
CA ALA A 216 10.01 2.65 6.74
C ALA A 216 9.36 1.95 5.55
N MET A 217 9.71 2.38 4.33
CA MET A 217 9.34 1.73 3.08
C MET A 217 10.56 1.73 2.17
N GLN A 218 10.82 0.61 1.50
CA GLN A 218 11.90 0.55 0.54
C GLN A 218 11.63 1.55 -0.60
N THR A 219 12.64 2.32 -1.00
CA THR A 219 12.52 3.15 -2.20
C THR A 219 12.48 2.26 -3.43
N MET A 220 11.48 2.44 -4.28
CA MET A 220 11.29 1.64 -5.49
C MET A 220 12.16 2.12 -6.66
N ARG A 221 13.47 2.25 -6.43
CA ARG A 221 14.43 2.57 -7.50
C ARG A 221 14.58 1.39 -8.45
N SER A 222 14.63 1.65 -9.76
CA SER A 222 14.82 0.62 -10.79
C SER A 222 16.12 -0.18 -10.63
N SER A 223 17.13 0.38 -9.95
CA SER A 223 18.42 -0.25 -9.69
C SER A 223 18.44 -1.21 -8.50
N VAL A 224 17.48 -1.13 -7.58
CA VAL A 224 17.50 -1.88 -6.30
C VAL A 224 16.19 -2.62 -5.99
N SER A 225 15.09 -2.24 -6.64
CA SER A 225 13.79 -2.85 -6.43
C SER A 225 13.43 -3.79 -7.59
N THR A 226 12.83 -4.92 -7.24
CA THR A 226 12.37 -5.92 -8.22
C THR A 226 10.83 -5.85 -8.28
N ASP A 227 10.15 -6.99 -8.23
CA ASP A 227 8.71 -7.09 -8.07
C ASP A 227 8.24 -6.93 -6.62
N GLN A 228 9.18 -6.87 -5.67
CA GLN A 228 8.89 -6.83 -4.24
C GLN A 228 9.28 -5.49 -3.61
N LEU A 229 8.55 -5.14 -2.56
CA LEU A 229 8.71 -3.97 -1.71
C LEU A 229 8.77 -4.44 -0.25
N SER A 230 9.70 -3.92 0.54
CA SER A 230 9.69 -4.12 1.99
C SER A 230 9.22 -2.89 2.76
N LEU A 231 8.36 -3.10 3.74
CA LEU A 231 7.93 -2.06 4.70
C LEU A 231 8.22 -2.53 6.13
N ILE A 232 8.42 -1.58 7.04
CA ILE A 232 8.57 -1.85 8.46
C ILE A 232 7.45 -1.13 9.20
N TYR A 233 6.76 -1.85 10.07
CA TYR A 233 5.71 -1.33 10.95
C TYR A 233 6.12 -1.50 12.41
N ALA A 234 5.71 -0.56 13.26
CA ALA A 234 5.77 -0.76 14.70
C ALA A 234 4.62 -1.66 15.15
N LEU A 235 4.87 -2.50 16.17
CA LEU A 235 3.80 -3.17 16.91
C LEU A 235 3.05 -2.15 17.76
N GLU A 236 1.75 -2.36 17.98
CA GLU A 236 0.96 -1.51 18.89
C GLU A 236 1.53 -1.52 20.32
N SER A 237 2.09 -2.66 20.72
CA SER A 237 2.86 -2.82 21.96
C SER A 237 4.02 -3.81 21.74
N PRO A 238 5.19 -3.59 22.38
CA PRO A 238 6.25 -4.59 22.40
C PRO A 238 5.75 -5.95 22.90
N TYR A 239 6.23 -7.02 22.29
CA TYR A 239 5.87 -8.39 22.64
C TYR A 239 7.09 -9.18 23.11
N THR A 240 7.06 -9.67 24.34
CA THR A 240 8.08 -10.59 24.86
C THR A 240 7.61 -12.03 24.70
N VAL A 241 8.41 -12.85 24.02
CA VAL A 241 8.06 -14.25 23.74
C VAL A 241 7.96 -15.02 25.06
N ALA A 242 6.78 -15.59 25.30
CA ALA A 242 6.48 -16.45 26.45
C ALA A 242 6.30 -17.92 26.01
N LEU A 243 5.97 -18.80 26.96
CA LEU A 243 5.73 -20.23 26.69
C LEU A 243 4.43 -20.49 25.91
N ILE A 244 3.54 -19.51 25.83
CA ILE A 244 2.29 -19.59 25.07
C ILE A 244 2.61 -19.23 23.62
N SER A 245 2.06 -20.02 22.68
CA SER A 245 2.26 -19.76 21.26
C SER A 245 1.71 -18.39 20.88
N PRO A 246 2.51 -17.51 20.24
CA PRO A 246 2.06 -16.17 19.89
C PRO A 246 0.97 -16.22 18.82
N GLN A 247 0.00 -15.32 18.89
CA GLN A 247 -0.97 -15.04 17.82
C GLN A 247 -0.74 -13.62 17.29
N ILE A 248 -0.57 -13.50 15.98
CA ILE A 248 -0.36 -12.20 15.31
C ILE A 248 -1.69 -11.77 14.70
N ASP A 249 -2.22 -10.66 15.19
CA ASP A 249 -3.42 -10.02 14.63
C ASP A 249 -2.99 -8.78 13.83
N MET A 250 -3.46 -8.68 12.59
CA MET A 250 -3.28 -7.51 11.73
C MET A 250 -4.66 -6.96 11.33
N SER A 251 -4.88 -5.66 11.52
CA SER A 251 -6.09 -4.97 11.07
C SER A 251 -5.78 -3.84 10.11
N PHE A 252 -6.69 -3.61 9.16
CA PHE A 252 -6.51 -2.68 8.06
C PHE A 252 -7.69 -1.70 7.95
N SER A 253 -7.42 -0.46 7.56
CA SER A 253 -8.43 0.50 7.08
C SER A 253 -8.10 0.93 5.66
N THR A 254 -9.00 0.65 4.72
CA THR A 254 -8.87 0.99 3.29
C THR A 254 -9.71 2.20 2.88
N SER A 255 -10.24 2.95 3.85
CA SER A 255 -11.07 4.16 3.62
C SER A 255 -10.37 5.26 2.82
N GLN A 256 -9.04 5.24 2.78
CA GLN A 256 -8.19 6.10 1.98
C GLN A 256 -7.15 5.27 1.21
N GLY A 257 -7.50 4.05 0.79
CA GLY A 257 -6.58 3.05 0.21
C GLY A 257 -6.27 3.23 -1.27
N ILE A 258 -6.97 4.14 -1.95
CA ILE A 258 -6.69 4.50 -3.35
C ILE A 258 -6.69 6.02 -3.51
N MET A 259 -5.72 6.55 -4.25
CA MET A 259 -5.71 7.95 -4.68
C MET A 259 -6.09 8.03 -6.16
N ALA A 260 -6.93 9.00 -6.49
CA ALA A 260 -7.17 9.44 -7.85
C ALA A 260 -6.62 10.87 -8.04
N LYS A 261 -6.10 11.12 -9.22
CA LYS A 261 -5.64 12.44 -9.65
C LYS A 261 -6.09 12.70 -11.08
N GLU A 262 -6.55 13.91 -11.33
CA GLU A 262 -6.87 14.41 -12.65
C GLU A 262 -5.59 14.62 -13.47
N GLU A 263 -5.57 14.10 -14.70
CA GLU A 263 -4.43 14.15 -15.60
C GLU A 263 -4.85 14.50 -17.03
N VAL A 264 -3.85 14.85 -17.85
CA VAL A 264 -4.00 15.04 -19.30
C VAL A 264 -5.07 16.07 -19.65
N SER A 265 -4.86 17.32 -19.20
CA SER A 265 -5.78 18.44 -19.47
C SER A 265 -7.23 18.10 -19.13
N ASN A 266 -7.45 17.57 -17.92
CA ASN A 266 -8.78 17.39 -17.34
C ASN A 266 -9.67 16.40 -18.12
N SER A 267 -9.07 15.34 -18.66
CA SER A 267 -9.79 14.35 -19.47
C SER A 267 -9.67 12.93 -18.94
N PHE A 268 -8.72 12.67 -18.04
CA PHE A 268 -8.47 11.32 -17.52
C PHE A 268 -8.14 11.34 -16.03
N CYS A 269 -8.39 10.20 -15.40
CA CYS A 269 -7.96 9.86 -14.06
C CYS A 269 -6.68 9.05 -14.11
N SER A 270 -5.75 9.31 -13.19
CA SER A 270 -4.71 8.35 -12.84
C SER A 270 -4.90 7.87 -11.41
N PHE A 271 -4.60 6.59 -11.16
CA PHE A 271 -4.71 6.01 -9.83
C PHE A 271 -3.32 5.74 -9.24
N ALA A 272 -3.23 5.85 -7.92
CA ALA A 272 -2.07 5.42 -7.16
C ALA A 272 -2.50 4.66 -5.91
N ILE A 273 -1.64 3.73 -5.49
CA ILE A 273 -1.82 3.01 -4.24
C ILE A 273 -1.48 3.97 -3.09
N THR A 274 -2.34 3.99 -2.08
CA THR A 274 -2.06 4.68 -0.82
C THR A 274 -2.01 3.68 0.30
N GLU A 275 -1.13 3.93 1.26
CA GLU A 275 -0.95 3.02 2.39
C GLU A 275 -2.27 2.93 3.21
N PRO A 276 -2.79 1.71 3.45
CA PRO A 276 -3.88 1.54 4.39
C PRO A 276 -3.41 1.88 5.80
N THR A 277 -4.33 2.23 6.69
CA THR A 277 -3.97 2.25 8.11
C THR A 277 -3.77 0.81 8.58
N VAL A 278 -2.61 0.51 9.16
CA VAL A 278 -2.24 -0.84 9.63
C VAL A 278 -2.04 -0.81 11.14
N THR A 279 -2.62 -1.79 11.83
CA THR A 279 -2.33 -2.05 13.25
C THR A 279 -1.94 -3.51 13.40
N ILE A 280 -0.84 -3.77 14.12
CA ILE A 280 -0.30 -5.10 14.33
C ILE A 280 -0.15 -5.35 15.83
N THR A 281 -0.75 -6.43 16.32
CA THR A 281 -0.64 -6.88 17.72
C THR A 281 -0.18 -8.32 17.78
N ILE A 282 0.49 -8.67 18.88
CA ILE A 282 0.89 -10.05 19.19
C ILE A 282 0.41 -10.38 20.59
N LYS A 283 -0.25 -11.53 20.76
CA LYS A 283 -0.81 -12.01 22.03
C LYS A 283 -0.34 -13.41 22.38
#